data_AF-A0A354Q9A5-F1
#
_entry.id   AF-A0A354Q9A5-F1
#
_cell.length_a   1.000
_cell.length_b   1.000
_cell.length_c   1.000
_cell.angle_alpha   90.00
_cell.angle_beta   90.00
_cell.angle_gamma   90.00
#
_symmetry.space_group_name_H-M   'P 1'
#
loop_
_entity.id
_entity.type
_entity.pdbx_description
1 polymer ?
#
loop_
_entity_poly.entity_id
_entity_poly.type
_entity_poly.pdbx_seq_one_letter_code
_entity_poly.pdbx_strand_id
1 'polypeptide(L)'
;MRHQARSYALQALYQAELLQSKAMKHADRFLDQLETSPEIKEFARELVAGTLQHRKHLDRYLRRNLEHWKLNRLSTTVRNILRLAT
;
A
#
# COMPACT_ATOMS: atom_id res chain seq x y z
N MET A 1 12.20 12.64 -3.85
CA MET A 1 11.15 12.77 -2.81
C MET A 1 9.93 11.90 -3.10
N ARG A 2 9.03 12.27 -4.03
CA ARG A 2 7.75 11.54 -4.26
C ARG A 2 7.90 10.08 -4.74
N HIS A 3 8.87 9.79 -5.59
CA HIS A 3 9.14 8.41 -6.05
C HIS A 3 9.55 7.50 -4.89
N GLN A 4 10.44 7.97 -4.03
CA GLN A 4 10.94 7.23 -2.88
C GLN A 4 9.84 6.97 -1.85
N ALA A 5 9.02 7.98 -1.55
CA ALA A 5 7.85 7.81 -0.66
C ALA A 5 6.86 6.75 -1.18
N ARG A 6 6.57 6.72 -2.49
CA ARG A 6 5.73 5.68 -3.09
C ARG A 6 6.35 4.29 -2.96
N SER A 7 7.67 4.16 -3.12
CA SER A 7 8.38 2.91 -2.89
C SER A 7 8.24 2.42 -1.43
N TYR A 8 8.41 3.33 -0.46
CA TYR A 8 8.22 2.98 0.95
C TYR A 8 6.78 2.66 1.32
N ALA A 9 5.80 3.39 0.76
CA ALA A 9 4.38 3.07 0.94
C ALA A 9 4.07 1.65 0.43
N LEU A 10 4.61 1.27 -0.73
CA LEU A 10 4.45 -0.08 -1.28
C LEU A 10 5.06 -1.16 -0.36
N GLN A 11 6.27 -0.92 0.16
CA GLN A 11 6.94 -1.84 1.09
C GLN A 11 6.15 -1.99 2.40
N ALA A 12 5.65 -0.89 2.95
CA ALA A 12 4.83 -0.89 4.16
C ALA A 12 3.52 -1.66 3.97
N LEU A 13 2.82 -1.46 2.85
CA LEU A 13 1.60 -2.18 2.50
C LEU A 13 1.85 -3.67 2.28
N TYR A 14 2.96 -4.02 1.64
CA TYR A 14 3.38 -5.42 1.47
C TYR A 14 3.59 -6.10 2.82
N GLN A 15 4.32 -5.48 3.73
CA GLN A 15 4.53 -6.01 5.08
C GLN A 15 3.21 -6.16 5.86
N ALA A 16 2.33 -5.15 5.81
CA ALA A 16 1.02 -5.22 6.46
C ALA A 16 0.19 -6.41 5.94
N GLU A 17 0.25 -6.69 4.63
CA GLU A 17 -0.45 -7.81 4.02
C GLU A 17 0.16 -9.17 4.39
N LEU A 18 1.49 -9.28 4.52
CA LEU A 18 2.15 -10.48 5.04
C LEU A 18 1.75 -10.79 6.48
N LEU A 19 1.62 -9.75 7.31
CA LEU A 19 1.13 -9.85 8.68
C LEU A 19 -0.39 -10.09 8.76
N GLN A 20 -1.08 -10.17 7.61
CA GLN A 20 -2.54 -10.23 7.49
C GLN A 20 -3.27 -9.13 8.26
N SER A 21 -2.57 -8.02 8.52
CA SER A 21 -3.06 -6.92 9.32
C SER A 21 -3.43 -5.75 8.44
N LYS A 22 -4.62 -5.21 8.67
CA LYS A 22 -5.11 -3.99 8.00
C LYS A 22 -4.83 -2.74 8.84
N ALA A 23 -4.17 -2.90 9.99
CA ALA A 23 -3.95 -1.82 10.93
C ALA A 23 -2.74 -0.98 10.52
N MET A 24 -2.94 0.34 10.47
CA MET A 24 -1.89 1.32 10.14
C MET A 24 -0.63 1.16 11.00
N LYS A 25 -0.79 0.79 12.28
CA LYS A 25 0.31 0.61 13.24
C LYS A 25 1.49 -0.25 12.75
N HIS A 26 1.24 -1.22 11.87
CA HIS A 26 2.32 -2.06 11.35
C HIS A 26 3.09 -1.38 10.22
N ALA A 27 2.38 -0.61 9.39
CA ALA A 27 3.01 0.20 8.37
C ALA A 27 3.76 1.39 8.99
N ASP A 28 3.20 2.04 10.01
CA ASP A 28 3.89 3.12 10.74
C ASP A 28 5.21 2.63 11.35
N ARG A 29 5.18 1.47 12.03
CA ARG A 29 6.40 0.88 12.59
C ARG A 29 7.50 0.68 11.53
N PHE A 30 7.12 0.23 10.33
CA PHE A 30 8.05 0.08 9.22
C PHE A 30 8.59 1.46 8.78
N LEU A 31 7.73 2.45 8.58
CA LEU A 31 8.11 3.78 8.13
C LEU A 31 9.02 4.50 9.14
N ASP A 32 8.78 4.31 10.44
CA ASP A 32 9.57 4.91 11.50
C ASP A 32 11.01 4.38 11.51
N GLN A 33 11.23 3.10 11.14
CA GLN A 33 12.54 2.47 11.04
C GLN A 33 13.37 2.94 9.84
N LEU A 34 12.78 3.65 8.88
CA LEU A 34 13.50 4.11 7.70
C LEU A 34 14.43 5.29 8.03
N GLU A 35 15.67 5.20 7.57
CA GLU A 35 16.60 6.33 7.58
C GLU A 35 16.33 7.24 6.37
N THR A 36 15.33 8.10 6.50
CA THR A 36 14.92 9.04 5.44
C THR A 36 14.29 10.30 6.02
N SER A 37 14.03 11.30 5.17
CA SER A 37 13.52 12.59 5.62
C SER A 37 12.10 12.49 6.20
N PRO A 38 11.72 13.33 7.18
CA PRO A 38 10.38 13.37 7.74
C PRO A 38 9.30 13.57 6.68
N GLU A 39 9.55 14.40 5.67
CA GLU A 39 8.61 14.69 4.58
C GLU A 39 8.34 13.46 3.72
N ILE A 40 9.37 12.62 3.50
CA ILE A 40 9.22 11.36 2.77
C ILE A 40 8.38 10.37 3.59
N LYS A 41 8.61 10.28 4.91
CA LYS A 41 7.83 9.44 5.81
C LYS A 41 6.38 9.88 5.85
N GLU A 42 6.12 11.18 5.96
CA GLU A 42 4.77 11.73 6.03
C GLU A 42 3.99 11.45 4.75
N PHE A 43 4.59 11.74 3.59
CA PHE A 43 3.93 11.44 2.32
C PHE A 43 3.71 9.93 2.11
N ALA A 44 4.62 9.07 2.59
CA ALA A 44 4.40 7.63 2.58
C ALA A 44 3.25 7.22 3.51
N ARG A 45 3.13 7.81 4.71
CA ARG A 45 2.00 7.56 5.63
C ARG A 45 0.67 7.94 5.00
N GLU A 46 0.57 9.10 4.37
CA GLU A 46 -0.64 9.55 3.67
C GLU A 46 -1.09 8.52 2.62
N LEU A 47 -0.16 8.05 1.79
CA LEU A 47 -0.43 7.05 0.76
C LEU A 47 -0.90 5.71 1.35
N VAL A 48 -0.25 5.23 2.41
CA VAL A 48 -0.63 3.99 3.08
C VAL A 48 -2.00 4.15 3.74
N ALA A 49 -2.23 5.23 4.47
CA ALA A 49 -3.47 5.49 5.20
C ALA A 49 -4.65 5.56 4.24
N GLY A 50 -4.55 6.33 3.15
CA GLY A 50 -5.58 6.39 2.12
C GLY A 50 -5.83 5.02 1.47
N THR A 51 -4.77 4.27 1.16
CA THR A 51 -4.90 2.93 0.58
C THR A 51 -5.63 1.97 1.53
N LEU A 52 -5.29 1.97 2.83
CA LEU A 52 -5.93 1.11 3.82
C LEU A 52 -7.39 1.51 4.06
N GLN A 53 -7.67 2.81 4.17
CA GLN A 53 -9.01 3.37 4.34
C GLN A 53 -9.93 2.98 3.18
N HIS A 54 -9.45 3.12 1.94
CA HIS A 54 -10.25 2.85 0.75
C HIS A 54 -10.12 1.41 0.22
N ARG A 55 -9.36 0.53 0.89
CA ARG A 55 -9.03 -0.83 0.40
C ARG A 55 -10.23 -1.62 -0.12
N LYS A 56 -11.36 -1.62 0.60
CA LYS A 56 -12.57 -2.36 0.17
C LYS A 56 -13.15 -1.80 -1.13
N HIS A 57 -13.16 -0.48 -1.28
CA HIS A 57 -13.62 0.20 -2.48
C HIS A 57 -12.66 -0.07 -3.65
N LEU A 58 -11.35 0.13 -3.44
CA LEU A 58 -10.30 -0.16 -4.41
C LEU A 58 -10.35 -1.61 -4.89
N ASP A 59 -10.46 -2.58 -3.97
CA ASP A 59 -10.55 -4.00 -4.32
C ASP A 59 -11.81 -4.31 -5.15
N ARG A 60 -12.93 -3.58 -4.93
CA ARG A 60 -14.15 -3.76 -5.73
C ARG A 60 -13.99 -3.15 -7.11
N TYR A 61 -13.42 -1.96 -7.19
CA TYR A 61 -13.10 -1.28 -8.44
C TYR A 61 -12.14 -2.12 -9.30
N LEU A 62 -11.04 -2.60 -8.72
CA LEU A 62 -10.05 -3.43 -9.43
C LEU A 62 -10.67 -4.74 -9.92
N ARG A 63 -11.50 -5.42 -9.13
CA ARG A 63 -12.17 -6.66 -9.57
C ARG A 63 -13.11 -6.45 -10.77
N ARG A 64 -13.71 -5.26 -10.92
CA ARG A 64 -14.57 -4.93 -12.07
C ARG A 64 -13.78 -4.67 -13.35
N ASN A 65 -12.53 -4.18 -13.20
CA ASN A 65 -11.68 -3.80 -14.33
C ASN A 65 -10.65 -4.88 -14.72
N LEU A 66 -10.54 -5.97 -13.96
CA LEU A 66 -9.68 -7.10 -14.30
C LEU A 66 -10.49 -8.17 -15.07
N GLU A 67 -10.35 -8.19 -16.38
CA GLU A 67 -11.13 -9.09 -17.26
C GLU A 67 -10.67 -10.56 -17.17
N HIS A 68 -9.35 -10.81 -17.22
CA HIS A 68 -8.79 -12.17 -17.26
C HIS A 68 -8.18 -12.65 -15.94
N TRP A 69 -7.96 -11.75 -14.99
CA TRP A 69 -7.20 -12.03 -13.77
C TRP A 69 -8.04 -11.79 -12.53
N LYS A 70 -8.11 -12.79 -11.63
CA LYS A 70 -8.70 -12.55 -10.31
C LYS A 70 -7.69 -11.75 -9.47
N LEU A 71 -8.15 -10.69 -8.80
CA LEU A 71 -7.31 -9.84 -7.93
C LEU A 71 -6.50 -10.63 -6.89
N ASN A 72 -7.06 -11.73 -6.36
CA ASN A 72 -6.39 -12.61 -5.40
C ASN A 72 -5.35 -13.56 -6.02
N ARG A 73 -5.31 -13.70 -7.34
CA ARG A 73 -4.27 -14.45 -8.07
C ARG A 73 -3.05 -13.60 -8.42
N LEU A 74 -3.16 -12.28 -8.33
CA LEU A 74 -2.02 -11.38 -8.50
C LEU A 74 -1.08 -11.51 -7.29
N SER A 75 0.22 -11.32 -7.53
CA SER A 75 1.19 -11.23 -6.45
C SER A 75 0.83 -10.07 -5.51
N THR A 76 1.21 -10.20 -4.24
CA THR A 76 0.99 -9.17 -3.22
C THR A 76 1.53 -7.81 -3.66
N THR A 77 2.71 -7.80 -4.28
CA THR A 77 3.32 -6.58 -4.84
C THR A 77 2.47 -5.95 -5.92
N VAL A 78 2.06 -6.71 -6.95
CA VAL A 78 1.23 -6.16 -8.06
C VAL A 78 -0.10 -5.64 -7.53
N ARG A 79 -0.74 -6.39 -6.63
CA ARG A 79 -2.01 -5.98 -6.03
C ARG A 79 -1.88 -4.67 -5.26
N ASN A 80 -0.80 -4.46 -4.51
CA ASN A 80 -0.59 -3.22 -3.77
C ASN A 80 -0.19 -2.05 -4.67
N ILE A 81 0.53 -2.30 -5.78
CA ILE A 81 0.77 -1.27 -6.81
C ILE A 81 -0.56 -0.79 -7.39
N LEU A 82 -1.44 -1.72 -7.79
CA LEU A 82 -2.75 -1.37 -8.35
C LEU A 82 -3.60 -0.57 -7.37
N ARG A 83 -3.63 -0.96 -6.09
CA ARG A 83 -4.35 -0.22 -5.05
C ARG A 83 -3.80 1.19 -4.83
N LEU A 84 -2.48 1.36 -4.85
CA LEU A 84 -1.82 2.65 -4.62
C LEU A 84 -1.99 3.62 -5.80
N ALA A 85 -2.16 3.08 -7.01
CA ALA A 85 -2.25 3.85 -8.25
C ALA A 85 -3.68 4.23 -8.66
N THR A 86 -4.69 3.72 -7.94
CA THR A 86 -6.12 3.99 -8.19
C THR A 86 -6.61 5.10 -7.27
#